data_AF-A0A962Y2C0-F1
#
_entry.id   AF-A0A962Y2C0-F1
#
_cell.length_a   1.000
_cell.length_b   1.000
_cell.length_c   1.000
_cell.angle_alpha   90.00
_cell.angle_beta   90.00
_cell.angle_gamma   90.00
#
_symmetry.space_group_name_H-M   'P 1'
#
loop_
_entity.id
_entity.type
_entity.pdbx_description
1 polymer ?
#
loop_
_entity_poly.entity_id
_entity_poly.type
_entity_poly.pdbx_seq_one_letter_code
_entity_poly.pdbx_strand_id
1 'polypeptide(L)' 'MTSIDLITDLFCRIDDRMKALPKHPQATLWPSEVVTLGVLHALKGVGNRAFYRWLTRDYQ' A
#
# COMPACT_ATOMS: atom_id res chain seq x y z
N MET A 1 13.43 0.72 14.58
CA MET A 1 12.37 0.76 13.55
C MET A 1 12.78 -0.15 12.42
N THR A 2 12.08 -1.27 12.26
CA THR A 2 12.23 -2.17 11.11
C THR A 2 11.40 -1.65 9.94
N SER A 3 11.63 -2.19 8.73
CA SER A 3 10.80 -1.87 7.56
C SER A 3 9.32 -2.22 7.80
N ILE A 4 9.04 -3.25 8.61
CA ILE A 4 7.68 -3.65 8.98
C ILE A 4 7.04 -2.57 9.85
N ASP A 5 7.72 -2.10 10.89
CA ASP A 5 7.19 -1.03 11.77
C ASP A 5 6.86 0.24 10.97
N LEU A 6 7.70 0.59 9.99
CA LEU A 6 7.49 1.73 9.12
C LEU A 6 6.27 1.54 8.22
N ILE A 7 6.14 0.37 7.57
CA ILE A 7 4.99 0.06 6.71
C ILE A 7 3.70 0.02 7.53
N THR A 8 3.73 -0.55 8.73
CA THR A 8 2.58 -0.63 9.62
C THR A 8 2.14 0.75 10.11
N ASP A 9 3.05 1.59 10.58
CA ASP A 9 2.73 2.98 10.98
C ASP A 9 2.19 3.79 9.80
N LEU A 10 2.79 3.63 8.61
CA LEU A 10 2.31 4.28 7.39
C LEU A 10 0.87 3.83 7.04
N PHE A 11 0.61 2.52 7.06
CA PHE A 11 -0.70 1.97 6.77
C PHE A 11 -1.75 2.48 7.77
N CYS A 12 -1.47 2.44 9.08
CA CYS A 12 -2.39 2.93 10.11
C CYS A 12 -2.79 4.39 9.87
N ARG A 13 -1.83 5.26 9.55
CA ARG A 13 -2.11 6.68 9.27
C ARG A 13 -2.95 6.90 8.02
N ILE A 14 -2.74 6.09 6.99
CA ILE A 14 -3.52 6.14 5.75
C ILE A 14 -4.93 5.62 6.01
N ASP A 15 -5.06 4.47 6.66
CA ASP A 15 -6.35 3.85 6.98
C ASP A 15 -7.21 4.74 7.85
N ASP A 16 -6.64 5.35 8.91
CA ASP A 16 -7.34 6.31 9.76
C ASP A 16 -7.92 7.50 8.99
N ARG A 17 -7.22 7.98 7.94
CA ARG A 17 -7.69 9.07 7.07
C ARG A 17 -8.71 8.62 6.03
N MET A 18 -8.81 7.31 5.78
CA MET A 18 -9.63 6.72 4.73
C MET A 18 -10.81 5.89 5.25
N LYS A 19 -11.05 5.86 6.56
CA LYS A 19 -12.19 5.16 7.21
C LYS A 19 -13.56 5.47 6.61
N ALA A 20 -13.73 6.66 6.03
CA ALA A 20 -15.00 7.08 5.42
C ALA A 20 -15.22 6.52 4.00
N LEU A 21 -14.19 5.92 3.38
CA LEU A 21 -14.26 5.43 2.01
C LEU A 21 -14.63 3.94 1.97
N PRO A 22 -15.78 3.59 1.36
CA PRO A 22 -16.15 2.19 1.22
C PRO A 22 -15.25 1.50 0.18
N LYS A 23 -15.02 0.20 0.39
CA LYS A 23 -14.38 -0.66 -0.62
C LYS A 23 -15.30 -0.81 -1.83
N HIS A 24 -14.74 -0.64 -3.02
CA HIS A 24 -15.49 -0.87 -4.25
C HIS A 24 -15.88 -2.36 -4.36
N PRO A 25 -17.11 -2.72 -4.76
CA PRO A 25 -17.59 -4.12 -4.75
C PRO A 25 -16.73 -5.10 -5.56
N GLN A 26 -16.07 -4.61 -6.62
CA GLN A 26 -15.20 -5.41 -7.49
C GLN A 26 -13.71 -5.28 -7.15
N ALA A 27 -13.33 -4.49 -6.14
CA ALA A 27 -11.94 -4.31 -5.78
C ALA A 27 -11.46 -5.45 -4.87
N THR A 28 -10.27 -5.99 -5.17
CA THR A 28 -9.61 -6.95 -4.28
C THR A 28 -9.04 -6.26 -3.04
N LEU A 29 -8.56 -5.02 -3.21
CA LEU A 29 -7.92 -4.20 -2.18
C LEU A 29 -8.85 -3.09 -1.66
N TRP A 30 -8.66 -2.71 -0.41
CA TRP A 30 -9.23 -1.52 0.20
C TRP A 30 -8.56 -0.25 -0.35
N PRO A 31 -9.27 0.91 -0.36
CA PRO A 31 -8.68 2.18 -0.77
C PRO A 31 -7.39 2.52 0.00
N SER A 32 -7.36 2.25 1.31
CA SER A 32 -6.18 2.47 2.17
C SER A 32 -4.99 1.59 1.78
N GLU A 33 -5.23 0.34 1.41
CA GLU A 33 -4.18 -0.58 0.93
C GLU A 33 -3.59 -0.10 -0.40
N VAL A 34 -4.45 0.28 -1.37
CA VAL A 34 -4.01 0.81 -2.67
C VAL A 34 -3.15 2.05 -2.49
N VAL A 35 -3.57 2.96 -1.61
CA VAL A 35 -2.84 4.20 -1.35
C VAL A 35 -1.52 3.91 -0.64
N THR A 36 -1.50 2.97 0.30
CA THR A 36 -0.26 2.55 0.96
C THR A 36 0.74 1.99 -0.04
N LEU A 37 0.30 1.15 -0.98
CA LEU A 37 1.16 0.66 -2.07
C LEU A 37 1.69 1.79 -2.96
N GLY A 38 0.84 2.76 -3.30
CA GLY A 38 1.26 3.94 -4.08
C GLY A 38 2.30 4.80 -3.35
N VAL A 39 2.12 5.02 -2.04
CA VAL A 39 3.09 5.77 -1.23
C VAL A 39 4.39 4.99 -1.09
N LEU A 40 4.34 3.68 -0.83
CA LEU A 40 5.55 2.84 -0.78
C LEU A 40 6.30 2.83 -2.10
N HIS A 41 5.58 2.84 -3.23
CA HIS A 41 6.18 2.96 -4.55
C HIS A 41 6.94 4.28 -4.71
N ALA A 42 6.29 5.40 -4.36
CA ALA A 42 6.88 6.73 -4.43
C ALA A 42 8.11 6.87 -3.51
N LEU A 43 8.04 6.33 -2.28
CA LEU A 43 9.14 6.36 -1.31
C LEU A 43 10.32 5.48 -1.73
N LYS A 44 10.06 4.29 -2.31
CA LYS A 44 11.12 3.39 -2.78
C LYS A 44 11.83 3.95 -4.01
N GLY A 45 11.18 4.82 -4.80
CA GLY A 45 11.78 5.51 -5.95
C GLY A 45 12.24 4.58 -7.09
N VAL A 46 11.78 3.33 -7.08
CA VAL A 46 12.13 2.32 -8.10
C VAL A 46 11.18 2.40 -9.28
N GLY A 47 11.63 2.00 -10.47
CA GLY A 47 10.76 1.97 -11.65
C GLY A 47 9.54 1.05 -11.49
N ASN A 48 8.43 1.41 -12.14
CA ASN A 48 7.15 0.68 -12.12
C ASN A 48 7.30 -0.84 -12.29
N ARG A 49 8.19 -1.28 -13.21
CA ARG A 49 8.41 -2.71 -13.49
C ARG A 49 9.02 -3.47 -12.31
N ALA A 50 9.94 -2.84 -11.57
CA ALA A 50 10.57 -3.46 -10.41
C ALA A 50 9.59 -3.54 -9.24
N PHE A 51 8.78 -2.49 -9.06
CA PHE A 51 7.76 -2.46 -8.02
C PHE A 51 6.64 -3.48 -8.28
N TYR A 52 6.11 -3.55 -9.50
CA TYR A 52 5.09 -4.54 -9.86
C TYR A 52 5.58 -5.97 -9.62
N ARG A 53 6.82 -6.29 -10.03
CA ARG A 53 7.42 -7.61 -9.77
C ARG A 53 7.57 -7.92 -8.28
N TRP A 54 8.03 -6.94 -7.50
CA TRP A 54 8.13 -7.07 -6.05
C TRP A 54 6.76 -7.32 -5.43
N LEU A 55 5.75 -6.54 -5.84
CA LEU A 55 4.38 -6.68 -5.37
C LEU A 55 3.80 -8.06 -5.73
N THR A 56 3.90 -8.50 -6.98
CA THR A 56 3.40 -9.83 -7.38
C THR A 56 4.09 -10.96 -6.61
N ARG A 57 5.39 -10.84 -6.31
CA ARG A 57 6.11 -11.86 -5.54
C ARG A 57 5.67 -11.92 -4.08
N ASP A 58 5.45 -10.76 -3.44
CA ASP A 58 5.25 -10.67 -1.99
C ASP A 58 3.76 -10.57 -1.58
N TYR A 59 2.83 -10.36 -2.53
CA TYR A 59 1.38 -10.22 -2.28
C TYR A 59 0.53 -11.43 -2.75
N GLN A 60 1.07 -12.32 -3.60
CA GLN A 60 0.42 -13.59 -3.97
C GLN A 60 0.52 -14.61 -2.84
#